data_AF-A0A3E5HE15-F1
#
_entry.id   AF-A0A3E5HE15-F1
#
_cell.length_a   1.000
_cell.length_b   1.000
_cell.length_c   1.000
_cell.angle_alpha   90.00
_cell.angle_beta   90.00
_cell.angle_gamma   90.00
#
_symmetry.space_group_name_H-M   'P 1'
#
loop_
_entity.id
_entity.type
_entity.pdbx_description
1 polymer ?
#
loop_
_entity_poly.entity_id
_entity_poly.type
_entity_poly.pdbx_seq_one_letter_code
_entity_poly.pdbx_strand_id
1 'polypeptide(L)'
;MGKYHPESTNWMQGETSGLVGVEEENGMRKYLKRYFWGIKVNVWKLVWFIYEYGTHALKAIRQFLDNFIGFFIKDGCIVYKVYNNEELPPNHHCSACLTHIRRKFVESLEEKRSVFIWFIAEIGELFAIEHNCKKAGYDVVRVRAEGLKRSKLVMD
;
A
#
# COMPACT_ATOMS: atom_id res chain seq x y z
N MET A 1 -7.69 -24.31 11.18
CA MET A 1 -8.06 -23.18 10.30
C MET A 1 -8.26 -21.95 11.17
N GLY A 2 -7.26 -21.07 11.25
CA GLY A 2 -7.30 -19.87 12.11
C GLY A 2 -8.24 -18.82 11.51
N LYS A 3 -9.16 -18.29 12.32
CA LYS A 3 -10.08 -17.23 11.92
C LYS A 3 -9.29 -15.98 11.56
N TYR A 4 -9.60 -15.37 10.42
CA TYR A 4 -9.07 -14.06 10.02
C TYR A 4 -9.37 -13.04 11.12
N HIS A 5 -8.35 -12.63 11.87
CA HIS A 5 -8.44 -11.54 12.81
C HIS A 5 -7.80 -10.30 12.17
N PRO A 6 -8.60 -9.33 11.71
CA PRO A 6 -8.10 -8.12 11.05
C PRO A 6 -7.17 -7.29 11.96
N GLU A 7 -7.33 -7.40 13.28
CA GLU A 7 -6.46 -6.76 14.27
C GLU A 7 -5.10 -7.48 14.45
N SER A 8 -4.98 -8.71 13.97
CA SER A 8 -3.73 -9.49 14.07
C SER A 8 -2.87 -9.48 12.81
N THR A 9 -3.35 -8.85 11.74
CA THR A 9 -2.66 -8.93 10.44
C THR A 9 -1.57 -7.88 10.32
N ASN A 10 -0.38 -8.29 9.89
CA ASN A 10 0.71 -7.38 9.58
C ASN A 10 0.48 -6.70 8.24
N TRP A 11 0.89 -5.44 8.14
CA TRP A 11 0.79 -4.64 6.93
C TRP A 11 2.17 -4.16 6.53
N MET A 12 2.56 -4.40 5.29
CA MET A 12 3.74 -3.79 4.69
C MET A 12 3.26 -2.81 3.60
N GLN A 13 3.83 -1.62 3.57
CA GLN A 13 3.58 -0.64 2.53
C GLN A 13 4.84 -0.47 1.68
N GLY A 14 4.71 -0.88 0.42
CA GLY A 14 5.65 -0.64 -0.65
C GLY A 14 5.51 0.79 -1.18
N GLU A 15 6.66 1.41 -1.40
CA GLU A 15 6.86 2.81 -1.80
C GLU A 15 6.53 3.83 -0.70
N THR A 16 7.54 4.13 0.11
CA THR A 16 7.68 5.47 0.70
C THR A 16 9.00 6.04 0.22
N SER A 17 8.97 7.20 -0.43
CA SER A 17 10.19 7.90 -0.86
C SER A 17 10.25 9.28 -0.21
N GLY A 18 11.44 9.71 0.14
CA GLY A 18 11.68 11.01 0.76
C GLY A 18 13.01 11.60 0.32
N LEU A 19 13.18 12.90 0.56
CA LEU A 19 14.48 13.55 0.44
C LEU A 19 15.32 13.20 1.67
N VAL A 20 16.43 12.51 1.45
CA VAL A 20 17.37 12.12 2.49
C VAL A 20 18.68 12.85 2.28
N GLY A 21 19.19 13.48 3.35
CA GLY A 21 20.50 14.10 3.36
C GLY A 21 21.59 13.02 3.30
N VAL A 22 22.42 13.09 2.28
CA VAL A 22 23.57 12.22 2.06
C VAL A 22 24.82 13.07 2.11
N GLU A 23 25.79 12.66 2.92
CA GLU A 23 27.11 13.27 2.97
C GLU A 23 27.98 12.67 1.86
N GLU A 24 28.59 13.53 1.06
CA GLU A 24 29.56 13.16 0.03
C GLU A 24 30.96 13.04 0.63
N GLU A 25 31.87 12.36 -0.07
CA GLU A 25 33.25 12.15 0.39
C GLU A 25 34.02 13.46 0.62
N ASN A 26 33.60 14.55 -0.02
CA ASN A 26 34.15 15.90 0.16
C ASN A 26 33.54 16.67 1.35
N GLY A 27 32.66 16.04 2.16
CA GLY A 27 31.97 16.66 3.29
C GLY A 27 30.74 17.51 2.92
N MET A 28 30.40 17.62 1.63
CA MET A 28 29.18 18.31 1.20
C MET A 28 27.93 17.48 1.47
N ARG A 29 26.84 18.13 1.89
CA ARG A 29 25.53 17.50 2.06
C ARG A 29 24.67 17.73 0.82
N LYS A 30 24.17 16.66 0.23
CA LYS A 30 23.15 16.69 -0.84
C LYS A 30 21.87 16.01 -0.38
N TYR A 31 20.73 16.49 -0.86
CA TYR A 31 19.44 15.83 -0.65
C TYR A 31 19.11 14.97 -1.86
N LEU A 32 18.97 13.67 -1.65
CA LEU A 32 18.63 12.72 -2.71
C LEU A 32 17.26 12.11 -2.45
N LYS A 33 16.50 11.88 -3.52
CA LYS A 33 15.30 11.05 -3.45
C LYS A 33 15.72 9.62 -3.15
N ARG A 34 15.29 9.09 -2.00
CA ARG A 34 15.61 7.75 -1.53
C ARG A 34 14.35 7.01 -1.14
N TYR A 35 14.43 5.68 -1.19
CA TYR A 35 13.31 4.78 -0.92
C TYR A 35 13.45 4.10 0.43
N PHE A 36 12.32 3.86 1.08
CA PHE A 36 12.21 3.07 2.28
C PHE A 36 10.87 2.33 2.30
N TRP A 37 10.81 1.27 3.08
CA TRP A 37 9.61 0.47 3.27
C TRP A 37 9.10 0.63 4.70
N GLY A 38 7.79 0.71 4.87
CA GLY A 38 7.15 0.70 6.17
C GLY A 38 6.49 -0.65 6.44
N ILE A 39 6.77 -1.26 7.58
CA ILE A 39 6.07 -2.45 8.07
C ILE A 39 5.37 -2.09 9.37
N LYS A 40 4.05 -2.27 9.40
CA LYS A 40 3.22 -2.13 10.58
C LYS A 40 2.81 -3.52 11.08
N VAL A 41 3.21 -3.84 12.30
CA VAL A 41 2.88 -5.08 13.00
C VAL A 41 1.77 -4.77 13.99
N ASN A 42 0.51 -5.02 13.60
CA ASN A 42 -0.65 -4.62 14.40
C ASN A 42 -0.68 -5.32 15.77
N VAL A 43 -0.36 -6.63 15.82
CA VAL A 43 -0.36 -7.42 17.07
C VAL A 43 0.55 -6.84 18.15
N TRP A 44 1.67 -6.25 17.74
CA TRP A 44 2.67 -5.70 18.65
C TRP A 44 2.62 -4.18 18.72
N LYS A 45 1.71 -3.53 17.98
CA LYS A 45 1.63 -2.07 17.83
C LYS A 45 2.98 -1.45 17.43
N LEU A 46 3.73 -2.14 16.57
CA LEU A 46 5.05 -1.70 16.11
C LEU A 46 5.00 -1.19 14.67
N VAL A 47 5.88 -0.24 14.38
CA VAL A 47 6.18 0.21 13.02
C VAL A 47 7.68 0.14 12.81
N TRP A 48 8.10 -0.52 11.74
CA TRP A 48 9.49 -0.63 11.31
C TRP A 48 9.68 0.06 9.97
N PHE A 49 10.79 0.77 9.82
CA PHE A 49 11.22 1.38 8.57
C PHE A 49 12.48 0.68 8.09
N ILE A 50 12.45 0.17 6.87
CA ILE A 50 13.59 -0.47 6.22
C ILE A 50 14.20 0.54 5.24
N TYR A 51 15.45 0.91 5.49
CA TYR A 51 16.22 1.82 4.66
C TYR A 51 17.54 1.17 4.26
N GLU A 52 17.63 0.67 3.03
CA GLU A 52 18.82 0.00 2.51
C GLU A 52 19.55 0.95 1.55
N TYR A 53 20.30 1.90 2.11
CA TYR A 53 20.99 2.98 1.37
C TYR A 53 20.08 3.73 0.37
N GLY A 54 18.78 3.71 0.65
CA GLY A 54 17.75 4.31 -0.18
C GLY A 54 17.55 3.68 -1.55
N THR A 55 17.99 2.44 -1.77
CA THR A 55 17.73 1.68 -2.99
C THR A 55 16.26 1.21 -3.06
N HIS A 56 15.73 1.07 -4.28
CA HIS A 56 14.42 0.44 -4.52
C HIS A 56 14.55 -0.98 -5.11
N ALA A 57 15.74 -1.58 -5.01
CA ALA A 57 16.02 -2.87 -5.60
C ALA A 57 15.33 -4.03 -4.87
N LEU A 58 14.91 -5.04 -5.62
CA LEU A 58 14.30 -6.26 -5.07
C LEU A 58 15.17 -6.90 -3.97
N LYS A 59 16.49 -6.97 -4.19
CA LYS A 59 17.45 -7.58 -3.25
C LYS A 59 17.35 -6.98 -1.84
N ALA A 60 17.09 -5.68 -1.71
CA ALA A 60 17.00 -5.00 -0.43
C ALA A 60 15.80 -5.48 0.40
N ILE A 61 14.68 -5.79 -0.26
CA ILE A 61 13.41 -6.09 0.42
C ILE A 61 13.08 -7.58 0.50
N ARG A 62 13.70 -8.44 -0.34
CA ARG A 62 13.48 -9.90 -0.34
C ARG A 62 13.68 -10.54 1.02
N GLN A 63 14.76 -10.18 1.72
CA GLN A 63 15.05 -10.71 3.05
C GLN A 63 13.92 -10.51 4.07
N PHE A 64 13.06 -9.51 3.85
CA PHE A 64 11.90 -9.23 4.69
C PHE A 64 10.61 -9.81 4.13
N LEU A 65 10.44 -9.84 2.80
CA LEU A 65 9.18 -10.23 2.15
C LEU A 65 9.06 -11.73 1.87
N ASP A 66 10.16 -12.45 1.64
CA ASP A 66 10.14 -13.87 1.26
C ASP A 66 9.42 -14.73 2.32
N ASN A 67 9.50 -14.35 3.60
CA ASN A 67 8.82 -15.02 4.72
C ASN A 67 7.74 -14.15 5.37
N PHE A 68 7.32 -13.05 4.74
CA PHE A 68 6.33 -12.15 5.32
C PHE A 68 4.94 -12.80 5.32
N ILE A 69 4.26 -12.70 6.47
CA ILE A 69 2.90 -13.17 6.70
C ILE A 69 2.03 -11.94 6.97
N GLY A 70 1.07 -11.67 6.09
CA GLY A 70 0.18 -10.52 6.16
C GLY A 70 -0.17 -9.94 4.80
N PHE A 71 -0.61 -8.68 4.81
CA PHE A 71 -0.85 -7.91 3.59
C PHE A 71 0.34 -7.04 3.27
N PHE A 72 0.79 -7.05 2.02
CA PHE A 72 1.72 -6.06 1.52
C PHE A 72 1.09 -5.33 0.34
N ILE A 73 1.02 -4.00 0.50
CA ILE A 73 0.39 -3.08 -0.43
C ILE A 73 1.49 -2.48 -1.29
N LYS A 74 1.33 -2.52 -2.62
CA LYS A 74 2.39 -2.14 -3.56
C LYS A 74 1.96 -1.00 -4.47
N ASP A 75 2.94 -0.20 -4.89
CA ASP A 75 2.81 0.92 -5.83
C ASP A 75 2.68 0.51 -7.31
N GLY A 76 2.83 -0.78 -7.62
CA GLY A 76 2.86 -1.30 -8.98
C GLY A 76 4.27 -1.40 -9.57
N CYS A 77 5.33 -1.21 -8.77
CA CYS A 77 6.70 -1.40 -9.23
C CYS A 77 6.95 -2.83 -9.71
N ILE A 78 7.65 -2.96 -10.84
CA ILE A 78 8.01 -4.22 -11.48
C ILE A 78 8.74 -5.18 -10.52
N VAL A 79 9.50 -4.61 -9.58
CA VAL A 79 10.27 -5.32 -8.55
C VAL A 79 9.41 -6.33 -7.80
N TYR A 80 8.13 -6.04 -7.61
CA TYR A 80 7.25 -6.91 -6.86
C TYR A 80 6.49 -7.95 -7.68
N LYS A 81 6.69 -8.02 -9.01
CA LYS A 81 6.05 -9.03 -9.85
C LYS A 81 6.40 -10.46 -9.43
N VAL A 82 7.58 -10.64 -8.81
CA VAL A 82 8.00 -11.93 -8.25
C VAL A 82 7.04 -12.46 -7.17
N TYR A 83 6.24 -11.58 -6.56
CA TYR A 83 5.23 -11.91 -5.56
C TYR A 83 3.79 -11.82 -6.10
N ASN A 84 3.61 -12.11 -7.39
CA ASN A 84 2.29 -12.21 -8.01
C ASN A 84 1.97 -13.66 -8.46
N ASN A 85 2.80 -14.64 -8.08
CA ASN A 85 2.62 -16.05 -8.44
C ASN A 85 1.69 -16.78 -7.43
N GLU A 86 0.98 -17.80 -7.90
CA GLU A 86 0.05 -18.63 -7.12
C GLU A 86 0.76 -19.51 -6.09
N GLU A 87 2.08 -19.72 -6.23
CA GLU A 87 2.92 -20.50 -5.31
C GLU A 87 3.29 -19.74 -4.02
N LEU A 88 2.82 -18.51 -3.84
CA LEU A 88 3.07 -17.77 -2.62
C LEU A 88 2.44 -18.47 -1.41
N PRO A 89 3.03 -18.33 -0.20
CA PRO A 89 2.44 -18.88 1.00
C PRO A 89 0.97 -18.44 1.16
N PRO A 90 0.06 -19.31 1.62
CA PRO A 90 -1.38 -18.99 1.70
C PRO A 90 -1.71 -17.72 2.49
N ASN A 91 -0.80 -17.28 3.37
CA ASN A 91 -0.94 -16.12 4.25
C ASN A 91 -0.21 -14.88 3.72
N HIS A 92 0.22 -14.89 2.46
CA HIS A 92 0.90 -13.79 1.79
C HIS A 92 -0.08 -13.10 0.84
N HIS A 93 -0.61 -11.96 1.25
CA HIS A 93 -1.64 -11.25 0.49
C HIS A 93 -1.08 -9.99 -0.16
N CYS A 94 -1.16 -9.95 -1.48
CA CYS A 94 -0.74 -8.81 -2.29
C CYS A 94 -1.95 -7.93 -2.63
N SER A 95 -1.81 -6.60 -2.49
CA SER A 95 -2.79 -5.65 -3.04
C SER A 95 -2.11 -4.44 -3.67
N ALA A 96 -2.75 -3.83 -4.68
CA ALA A 96 -2.31 -2.56 -5.23
C ALA A 96 -2.73 -1.39 -4.33
N CYS A 97 -1.88 -0.38 -4.21
CA CYS A 97 -2.18 0.80 -3.42
C CYS A 97 -3.15 1.73 -4.17
N LEU A 98 -4.40 1.81 -3.70
CA LEU A 98 -5.41 2.70 -4.27
C LEU A 98 -4.99 4.19 -4.20
N THR A 99 -4.17 4.59 -3.22
CA THR A 99 -3.62 5.96 -3.16
C THR A 99 -2.64 6.23 -4.32
N HIS A 100 -1.81 5.25 -4.69
CA HIS A 100 -0.91 5.37 -5.85
C HIS A 100 -1.70 5.42 -7.15
N ILE A 101 -2.69 4.53 -7.30
CA ILE A 101 -3.59 4.52 -8.46
C ILE A 101 -4.32 5.86 -8.60
N ARG A 102 -4.92 6.36 -7.51
CA ARG A 102 -5.61 7.66 -7.51
C ARG A 102 -4.70 8.81 -7.90
N ARG A 103 -3.46 8.84 -7.39
CA ARG A 103 -2.47 9.87 -7.76
C ARG A 103 -2.16 9.86 -9.25
N LYS A 104 -2.04 8.68 -9.88
CA LYS A 104 -1.81 8.58 -11.33
C LYS A 104 -2.94 9.21 -12.14
N PHE A 105 -4.19 9.02 -11.74
CA PHE A 105 -5.33 9.70 -12.37
C PHE A 105 -5.30 11.22 -12.16
N VAL A 106 -4.86 11.70 -11.00
CA VAL A 106 -4.67 13.14 -10.74
C VAL A 106 -3.59 13.71 -11.67
N GLU A 107 -2.44 13.03 -11.79
CA GLU A 107 -1.33 13.45 -12.65
C GLU A 107 -1.75 13.52 -14.13
N SER A 108 -2.64 12.64 -14.59
CA SER A 108 -3.13 12.62 -15.98
C SER A 108 -4.34 13.53 -16.25
N LEU A 109 -4.79 14.35 -15.29
CA LEU A 109 -5.97 15.22 -15.46
C LEU A 109 -5.91 16.14 -16.70
N GLU A 110 -4.71 16.56 -17.09
CA GLU A 110 -4.49 17.42 -18.27
C GLU A 110 -4.79 16.71 -19.59
N GLU A 111 -4.65 15.37 -19.65
CA GLU A 111 -4.86 14.60 -20.88
C GLU A 111 -6.35 14.37 -21.17
N LYS A 112 -7.15 14.01 -20.15
CA LYS A 112 -8.59 13.74 -20.30
C LYS A 112 -9.38 13.92 -19.01
N ARG A 113 -9.54 15.19 -18.61
CA ARG A 113 -10.16 15.61 -17.34
C ARG A 113 -11.48 14.90 -16.99
N SER A 114 -12.43 14.82 -17.93
CA SER A 114 -13.76 14.26 -17.67
C SER A 114 -13.73 12.80 -17.25
N VAL A 115 -12.82 12.00 -17.84
CA VAL A 115 -12.68 10.58 -17.52
C VAL A 115 -11.95 10.39 -16.19
N PHE A 116 -10.87 11.13 -15.96
CA PHE A 116 -10.05 10.92 -14.76
C PHE A 116 -10.68 11.47 -13.48
N ILE A 117 -11.50 12.52 -13.56
CA ILE A 117 -12.30 12.98 -12.41
C ILE A 117 -13.20 11.86 -11.88
N TRP A 118 -13.82 11.08 -12.76
CA TRP A 118 -14.66 9.97 -12.35
C TRP A 118 -13.87 8.94 -11.53
N PHE A 119 -12.73 8.45 -12.04
CA PHE A 119 -11.88 7.51 -11.29
C PHE A 119 -11.39 8.07 -9.94
N ILE A 120 -11.02 9.34 -9.90
CA ILE A 120 -10.58 10.02 -8.66
C ILE A 120 -11.70 10.04 -7.61
N ALA A 121 -12.95 10.28 -8.05
CA ALA A 121 -14.13 10.29 -7.21
C ALA A 121 -14.48 8.88 -6.72
N GLU A 122 -14.53 7.89 -7.61
CA GLU A 122 -14.85 6.49 -7.24
C GLU A 122 -13.87 5.92 -6.21
N ILE A 123 -12.57 6.12 -6.41
CA ILE A 123 -11.56 5.70 -5.42
C ILE A 123 -11.73 6.47 -4.10
N GLY A 124 -12.10 7.76 -4.19
CA GLY A 124 -12.41 8.59 -3.02
C GLY A 124 -13.59 8.05 -2.20
N GLU A 125 -14.65 7.62 -2.88
CA GLU A 125 -15.85 7.04 -2.24
C GLU A 125 -15.52 5.75 -1.48
N LEU A 126 -14.64 4.90 -2.01
CA LEU A 126 -14.17 3.71 -1.28
C LEU A 126 -13.55 4.07 0.07
N PHE A 127 -12.67 5.08 0.10
CA PHE A 127 -12.10 5.57 1.35
C PHE A 127 -13.13 6.23 2.27
N ALA A 128 -14.09 6.95 1.70
CA ALA A 128 -15.17 7.58 2.46
C ALA A 128 -16.06 6.53 3.15
N ILE A 129 -16.37 5.42 2.47
CA ILE A 129 -17.13 4.30 3.05
C ILE A 129 -16.41 3.73 4.27
N GLU A 130 -15.12 3.38 4.14
CA GLU A 130 -14.33 2.84 5.25
C GLU A 130 -14.28 3.84 6.42
N HIS A 131 -14.00 5.11 6.14
CA HIS A 131 -13.96 6.17 7.15
C HIS A 131 -15.30 6.31 7.89
N ASN A 132 -16.41 6.34 7.15
CA ASN A 132 -17.74 6.51 7.73
C ASN A 132 -18.16 5.29 8.55
N CYS A 133 -17.84 4.07 8.10
CA CYS A 133 -18.08 2.85 8.88
C CYS A 133 -17.29 2.86 10.19
N LYS A 134 -16.01 3.26 10.14
CA LYS A 134 -15.17 3.37 11.34
C LYS A 134 -15.71 4.42 12.31
N LYS A 135 -16.13 5.59 11.80
CA LYS A 135 -16.75 6.65 12.62
C LYS A 135 -18.07 6.19 13.25
N ALA A 136 -18.83 5.33 12.59
CA ALA A 136 -20.05 4.73 13.09
C ALA A 136 -19.82 3.53 14.05
N GLY A 137 -18.56 3.17 14.33
CA GLY A 137 -18.22 2.05 15.21
C GLY A 137 -18.54 0.68 14.63
N TYR A 138 -18.59 0.55 13.30
CA TYR A 138 -18.86 -0.73 12.64
C TYR A 138 -17.70 -1.70 12.82
N ASP A 139 -18.02 -2.97 13.07
CA ASP A 139 -17.05 -4.06 13.02
C ASP A 139 -16.66 -4.39 11.56
N VAL A 140 -15.63 -5.24 11.41
CA VAL A 140 -15.08 -5.57 10.08
C VAL A 140 -16.07 -6.35 9.20
N VAL A 141 -16.99 -7.11 9.78
CA VAL A 141 -18.01 -7.84 9.02
C VAL A 141 -18.99 -6.86 8.40
N ARG A 142 -19.45 -5.87 9.17
CA ARG A 142 -20.34 -4.81 8.69
C ARG A 142 -19.66 -3.89 7.69
N VAL A 143 -18.40 -3.50 7.92
CA VAL A 143 -17.60 -2.72 6.95
C VAL A 143 -17.55 -3.46 5.61
N ARG A 144 -17.24 -4.75 5.62
CA ARG A 144 -17.18 -5.57 4.39
C ARG A 144 -18.54 -5.66 3.70
N ALA A 145 -19.62 -5.85 4.45
CA ALA A 145 -20.96 -5.91 3.89
C ALA A 145 -21.37 -4.58 3.24
N GLU A 146 -21.06 -3.45 3.87
CA GLU A 146 -21.34 -2.12 3.32
C GLU A 146 -20.51 -1.84 2.06
N GLY A 147 -19.23 -2.23 2.07
CA GLY A 147 -18.37 -2.18 0.89
C GLY A 147 -18.93 -2.99 -0.28
N LEU A 148 -19.35 -4.24 -0.06
CA LEU A 148 -19.95 -5.10 -1.09
C LEU A 148 -21.28 -4.57 -1.63
N LYS A 149 -22.10 -3.99 -0.76
CA LYS A 149 -23.39 -3.40 -1.16
C LYS A 149 -23.17 -2.21 -2.10
N ARG A 150 -22.18 -1.38 -1.81
CA ARG A 150 -21.88 -0.15 -2.58
C ARG A 150 -21.00 -0.41 -3.79
N SER A 151 -20.17 -1.45 -3.79
CA SER A 151 -19.30 -1.81 -4.92
C SER A 151 -20.04 -2.41 -6.11
N LYS A 152 -21.26 -2.95 -5.91
CA LYS A 152 -22.08 -3.50 -7.00
C LYS A 152 -22.46 -2.46 -8.08
N LEU A 153 -22.45 -1.18 -7.74
CA LEU A 153 -22.84 -0.11 -8.67
C LEU A 153 -21.72 0.35 -9.62
N VAL A 154 -20.48 -0.14 -9.46
CA VAL A 154 -19.29 0.37 -10.16
C VAL A 154 -18.82 -0.56 -11.30
N MET A 155 -19.36 -1.78 -11.40
CA MET A 155 -18.91 -2.80 -12.39
C MET A 155 -20.03 -3.37 -13.29
N ASP A 156 -21.20 -2.72 -13.32
CA ASP A 156 -22.26 -2.98 -14.31
C ASP A 156 -22.18 -1.95 -15.44
#